data_AF-A0A0N4YY04-F1
#
_entry.id   AF-A0A0N4YY04-F1
#
_cell.length_a   1.000
_cell.length_b   1.000
_cell.length_c   1.000
_cell.angle_alpha   90.00
_cell.angle_beta   90.00
_cell.angle_gamma   90.00
#
_symmetry.space_group_name_H-M   'P 1'
#
loop_
_entity.id
_entity.type
_entity.pdbx_description
1 polymer ?
#
loop_
_entity_poly.entity_id
_entity_poly.type
_entity_poly.pdbx_seq_one_letter_code
_entity_poly.pdbx_strand_id
1 'polypeptide(L)'
;MATSSHLKELAVVGELLKPSAYAQKKALKMLETVENLLIQVDSTFSIDDAAERIAILRAMRALPGNGILEVIHVSRGTVSDTTKLISYWIRLARDASREVKLKLEECSQERADASVGRLLRKARDVTRTAWTKSGVLLETDNGRLTVLDKRSWFGEHERS
;
A
#
# COMPACT_ATOMS: atom_id res chain seq x y z
N MET A 1 28.45 15.31 -13.49
CA MET A 1 27.04 14.94 -13.32
C MET A 1 26.86 14.50 -11.89
N ALA A 2 26.13 15.26 -11.07
CA ALA A 2 25.84 14.84 -9.70
C ALA A 2 24.90 13.64 -9.77
N THR A 3 25.38 12.47 -9.37
CA THR A 3 24.52 11.31 -9.12
C THR A 3 23.58 11.70 -7.99
N SER A 4 22.31 11.98 -8.30
CA SER A 4 21.28 12.08 -7.26
C SER A 4 21.23 10.72 -6.57
N SER A 5 21.75 10.66 -5.35
CA SER A 5 21.69 9.45 -4.53
C SER A 5 20.24 9.26 -4.11
N HIS A 6 19.48 8.52 -4.91
CA HIS A 6 18.15 8.07 -4.53
C HIS A 6 18.28 7.01 -3.43
N LEU A 7 17.51 7.16 -2.36
CA LEU A 7 17.38 6.13 -1.34
C LEU A 7 16.39 5.09 -1.87
N LYS A 8 16.87 3.88 -2.19
CA LYS A 8 16.03 2.83 -2.78
C LYS A 8 14.88 2.41 -1.87
N GLU A 9 15.10 2.39 -0.56
CA GLU A 9 14.11 1.90 0.39
C GLU A 9 14.22 2.66 1.71
N LEU A 10 13.08 3.12 2.21
CA LEU A 10 12.95 3.64 3.56
C LEU A 10 11.87 2.84 4.29
N ALA A 11 12.31 2.03 5.24
CA ALA A 11 11.44 1.32 6.16
C ALA A 11 11.54 1.94 7.55
N VAL A 12 10.43 2.47 8.05
CA VAL A 12 10.32 2.85 9.47
C VAL A 12 9.08 2.16 10.01
N VAL A 13 9.29 1.25 10.97
CA VAL A 13 8.24 0.40 11.52
C VAL A 13 8.27 0.53 13.03
N GLY A 14 7.10 0.76 13.64
CA GLY A 14 6.95 0.81 15.08
C GLY A 14 5.50 1.01 15.48
N GLU A 15 5.12 0.46 16.64
CA GLU A 15 3.74 0.45 17.14
C GLU A 15 3.16 1.85 17.37
N LEU A 16 4.02 2.85 17.61
CA LEU A 16 3.63 4.24 17.84
C LEU A 16 3.76 5.12 16.60
N LEU A 17 4.24 4.57 15.47
CA LEU A 17 4.47 5.34 14.26
C LEU A 17 3.21 5.41 13.42
N LYS A 18 2.54 6.55 13.46
CA LYS A 18 1.38 6.81 12.60
C LYS A 18 1.80 7.26 11.20
N PRO A 19 1.04 6.92 10.15
CA PRO A 19 1.29 7.41 8.80
C PRO A 19 1.37 8.94 8.71
N SER A 20 0.65 9.66 9.56
CA SER A 20 0.74 11.13 9.67
C SER A 20 2.14 11.69 9.97
N ALA A 21 3.05 10.91 10.55
CA ALA A 21 4.44 11.30 10.74
C ALA A 21 5.16 11.61 9.41
N TYR A 22 4.82 10.88 8.34
CA TYR A 22 5.43 11.06 7.01
C TYR A 22 4.90 12.29 6.26
N ALA A 23 3.78 12.87 6.70
CA ALA A 23 3.22 14.08 6.11
C ALA A 23 3.83 15.38 6.67
N GLN A 24 4.79 15.28 7.59
CA GLN A 24 5.50 16.44 8.13
C GLN A 24 6.45 17.03 7.08
N LYS A 25 6.60 18.37 7.07
CA LYS A 25 7.37 19.10 6.04
C LYS A 25 8.79 18.55 5.80
N LYS A 26 9.50 18.14 6.87
CA LYS A 26 10.85 17.56 6.76
C LYS A 26 10.82 16.15 6.16
N ALA A 27 9.84 15.34 6.56
CA ALA A 27 9.67 13.99 6.04
C ALA A 27 9.30 14.03 4.55
N LEU A 28 8.38 14.90 4.13
CA LEU A 28 8.00 15.06 2.72
C LEU A 28 9.20 15.36 1.81
N LYS A 29 10.09 16.27 2.23
CA LYS A 29 11.32 16.58 1.47
C LYS A 29 12.25 15.38 1.34
N MET A 30 12.33 14.53 2.35
CA MET A 30 13.12 13.31 2.29
C MET A 30 12.45 12.28 1.37
N LEU A 31 11.11 12.17 1.38
CA LEU A 31 10.38 11.25 0.52
C LEU A 31 10.57 11.53 -0.97
N GLU A 32 10.86 12.77 -1.36
CA GLU A 32 11.20 13.13 -2.75
C GLU A 32 12.42 12.36 -3.29
N THR A 33 13.25 11.80 -2.40
CA THR A 33 14.43 11.01 -2.78
C THR A 33 14.26 9.51 -2.54
N VAL A 34 13.09 9.06 -2.07
CA VAL A 34 12.83 7.67 -1.67
C VAL A 34 12.05 6.94 -2.76
N GLU A 35 12.57 5.84 -3.27
CA GLU A 35 11.84 5.02 -4.26
C GLU A 35 10.73 4.21 -3.61
N ASN A 36 11.00 3.53 -2.50
CA ASN A 36 10.00 2.71 -1.80
C ASN A 36 9.86 3.16 -0.35
N LEU A 37 8.64 3.52 0.04
CA LEU A 37 8.29 3.85 1.42
C LEU A 37 7.52 2.68 2.03
N LEU A 38 8.10 2.00 3.01
CA LEU A 38 7.42 0.99 3.80
C LEU A 38 6.82 1.61 5.08
N ILE A 39 5.51 1.46 5.24
CA ILE A 39 4.79 1.77 6.46
C ILE A 39 4.17 0.50 7.05
N GLN A 40 4.04 0.47 8.38
CA GLN A 40 3.26 -0.53 9.08
C GLN A 40 2.09 0.14 9.79
N VAL A 41 0.91 -0.46 9.68
CA VAL A 41 -0.27 -0.09 10.46
C VAL A 41 -0.86 -1.33 11.13
N ASP A 42 -1.32 -1.17 12.36
CA ASP A 42 -1.90 -2.26 13.15
C ASP A 42 -3.44 -2.22 13.16
N SER A 43 -4.05 -3.12 13.94
CA SER A 43 -5.51 -3.21 14.06
C SER A 43 -6.18 -1.98 14.68
N THR A 44 -5.43 -1.04 15.26
CA THR A 44 -5.96 0.22 15.80
C THR A 44 -6.09 1.31 14.72
N PHE A 45 -5.51 1.09 13.54
CA PHE A 45 -5.63 2.02 12.42
C PHE A 45 -7.07 2.08 11.92
N SER A 46 -7.65 3.28 11.91
CA SER A 46 -8.98 3.52 11.36
C SER A 46 -8.90 3.92 9.89
N ILE A 47 -9.45 3.09 9.01
CA ILE A 47 -9.59 3.41 7.57
C ILE A 47 -10.58 4.56 7.31
N ASP A 48 -11.39 4.94 8.31
CA ASP A 48 -12.35 6.03 8.24
C ASP A 48 -11.79 7.35 8.77
N ASP A 49 -10.55 7.37 9.28
CA ASP A 49 -9.87 8.59 9.71
C ASP A 49 -9.46 9.43 8.48
N ALA A 50 -10.22 10.50 8.24
CA ALA A 50 -9.99 11.41 7.13
C ALA A 50 -8.65 12.15 7.23
N ALA A 51 -8.17 12.46 8.44
CA ALA A 51 -6.92 13.18 8.63
C ALA A 51 -5.72 12.28 8.30
N GLU A 52 -5.71 11.04 8.79
CA GLU A 52 -4.69 10.04 8.45
C GLU A 52 -4.70 9.73 6.95
N ARG A 53 -5.89 9.58 6.35
CA ARG A 53 -6.02 9.40 4.91
C ARG A 53 -5.38 10.54 4.10
N ILE A 54 -5.64 11.79 4.47
CA ILE A 54 -5.04 12.96 3.81
C ILE A 54 -3.52 12.95 3.98
N ALA A 55 -3.04 12.56 5.16
CA ALA A 55 -1.61 12.50 5.45
C ALA A 55 -0.90 11.45 4.60
N ILE A 56 -1.48 10.24 4.47
CA ILE A 56 -0.97 9.18 3.58
C ILE A 56 -0.92 9.67 2.13
N LEU A 57 -2.00 10.30 1.63
CA LEU A 57 -2.02 10.84 0.27
C LEU A 57 -0.92 11.88 0.04
N ARG A 58 -0.64 12.74 1.03
CA ARG A 58 0.45 13.72 0.95
C ARG A 58 1.81 13.02 0.88
N ALA A 59 2.05 12.01 1.70
CA ALA A 59 3.28 11.23 1.67
C ALA A 59 3.47 10.51 0.34
N MET A 60 2.43 9.83 -0.17
CA MET A 60 2.45 9.15 -1.47
C MET A 60 2.74 10.08 -2.64
N ARG A 61 2.18 11.31 -2.61
CA ARG A 61 2.41 12.31 -3.66
C ARG A 61 3.80 12.94 -3.61
N ALA A 62 4.46 12.91 -2.46
CA ALA A 62 5.84 13.38 -2.32
C ALA A 62 6.86 12.37 -2.85
N LEU A 63 6.51 11.09 -2.96
CA LEU A 63 7.36 10.10 -3.61
C LEU A 63 7.61 10.46 -5.08
N PRO A 64 8.76 10.04 -5.66
CA PRO A 64 9.04 10.09 -7.09
C PRO A 64 7.90 9.47 -7.92
N GLY A 65 7.84 9.80 -9.22
CA GLY A 65 6.75 9.34 -10.08
C GLY A 65 6.59 7.82 -10.16
N ASN A 66 7.70 7.08 -10.04
CA ASN A 66 7.76 5.62 -9.97
C ASN A 66 7.79 5.07 -8.53
N GLY A 67 7.67 5.93 -7.53
CA GLY A 67 7.78 5.54 -6.14
C GLY A 67 6.58 4.71 -5.68
N ILE A 68 6.85 3.71 -4.83
CA ILE A 68 5.88 2.73 -4.37
C ILE A 68 5.64 2.91 -2.88
N LEU A 69 4.36 2.90 -2.49
CA LEU A 69 4.00 2.75 -1.09
C LEU A 69 3.87 1.27 -0.77
N GLU A 70 4.71 0.78 0.13
CA GLU A 70 4.66 -0.56 0.68
C GLU A 70 3.99 -0.49 2.06
N VAL A 71 3.04 -1.39 2.29
CA VAL A 71 2.19 -1.36 3.47
C VAL A 71 2.15 -2.74 4.09
N ILE A 72 2.56 -2.85 5.34
CA ILE A 72 2.21 -3.96 6.22
C ILE A 72 0.95 -3.55 6.98
N HIS A 73 -0.14 -4.26 6.79
CA HIS A 73 -1.37 -4.03 7.53
C HIS A 73 -1.70 -5.27 8.36
N VAL A 74 -1.61 -5.15 9.68
CA VAL A 74 -1.97 -6.22 10.61
C VAL A 74 -3.50 -6.28 10.73
N SER A 75 -4.13 -7.33 10.20
CA SER A 75 -5.59 -7.47 10.12
C SER A 75 -6.09 -8.75 10.77
N ARG A 76 -6.75 -8.60 11.93
CA ARG A 76 -7.42 -9.69 12.67
C ARG A 76 -8.92 -9.83 12.34
N GLY A 77 -9.42 -9.09 11.34
CA GLY A 77 -10.86 -8.96 11.06
C GLY A 77 -11.47 -10.11 10.24
N THR A 78 -12.76 -9.99 9.95
CA THR A 78 -13.49 -10.92 9.08
C THR A 78 -13.09 -10.72 7.60
N VAL A 79 -13.52 -11.63 6.71
CA VAL A 79 -13.46 -11.40 5.25
C VAL A 79 -14.08 -10.06 4.87
N SER A 80 -15.12 -9.61 5.57
CA SER A 80 -15.75 -8.32 5.27
C SER A 80 -14.88 -7.13 5.64
N ASP A 81 -14.18 -7.21 6.76
CA ASP A 81 -13.28 -6.15 7.21
C ASP A 81 -12.05 -6.09 6.32
N THR A 82 -11.47 -7.25 5.99
CA THR A 82 -10.37 -7.35 5.02
C THR A 82 -10.78 -6.84 3.63
N THR A 83 -12.01 -7.10 3.18
CA THR A 83 -12.52 -6.52 1.91
C THR A 83 -12.54 -5.00 1.96
N LYS A 84 -13.03 -4.40 3.05
CA LYS A 84 -13.07 -2.94 3.23
C LYS A 84 -11.66 -2.35 3.27
N LEU A 85 -10.74 -3.01 3.96
CA LEU A 85 -9.34 -2.63 4.06
C LEU A 85 -8.64 -2.66 2.70
N ILE A 86 -8.79 -3.74 1.92
CA ILE A 86 -8.25 -3.80 0.55
C ILE A 86 -8.87 -2.69 -0.30
N SER A 87 -10.19 -2.48 -0.18
CA SER A 87 -10.89 -1.40 -0.88
C SER A 87 -10.36 0.00 -0.51
N TYR A 88 -9.93 0.20 0.73
CA TYR A 88 -9.34 1.46 1.19
C TYR A 88 -8.01 1.72 0.48
N TRP A 89 -7.10 0.75 0.47
CA TRP A 89 -5.78 0.91 -0.14
C TRP A 89 -5.84 1.08 -1.66
N ILE A 90 -6.74 0.39 -2.36
CA ILE A 90 -6.88 0.60 -3.81
C ILE A 90 -7.43 2.00 -4.13
N ARG A 91 -8.32 2.55 -3.30
CA ARG A 91 -8.77 3.95 -3.45
C ARG A 91 -7.65 4.94 -3.18
N LEU A 92 -6.77 4.67 -2.20
CA LEU A 92 -5.59 5.49 -1.98
C LEU A 92 -4.63 5.46 -3.18
N ALA A 93 -4.38 4.26 -3.73
CA ALA A 93 -3.55 4.09 -4.92
C ALA A 93 -4.09 4.91 -6.10
N ARG A 94 -5.40 4.82 -6.35
CA ARG A 94 -6.12 5.60 -7.36
C ARG A 94 -5.99 7.11 -7.14
N ASP A 95 -6.33 7.58 -5.94
CA ASP A 95 -6.38 9.01 -5.61
C ASP A 95 -4.99 9.67 -5.53
N ALA A 96 -3.93 8.89 -5.28
CA ALA A 96 -2.55 9.33 -5.38
C ALA A 96 -1.97 9.20 -6.80
N SER A 97 -2.64 8.43 -7.67
CA SER A 97 -2.10 7.96 -8.94
C SER A 97 -0.73 7.29 -8.78
N ARG A 98 -0.69 6.29 -7.89
CA ARG A 98 0.52 5.59 -7.47
C ARG A 98 0.28 4.08 -7.36
N GLU A 99 1.39 3.36 -7.25
CA GLU A 99 1.41 1.95 -6.90
C GLU A 99 1.46 1.76 -5.39
N VAL A 100 0.65 0.82 -4.91
CA VAL A 100 0.67 0.34 -3.52
C VAL A 100 0.94 -1.16 -3.52
N LYS A 101 1.84 -1.63 -2.67
CA LYS A 101 1.99 -3.06 -2.34
C LYS A 101 1.52 -3.29 -0.92
N LEU A 102 0.54 -4.17 -0.76
CA LEU A 102 -0.11 -4.43 0.52
C LEU A 102 0.18 -5.86 0.99
N LYS A 103 0.87 -5.97 2.11
CA LYS A 103 1.05 -7.20 2.86
C LYS A 103 0.03 -7.25 3.99
N LEU A 104 -0.81 -8.28 4.01
CA LEU A 104 -1.77 -8.50 5.08
C LEU A 104 -1.17 -9.44 6.14
N GLU A 105 -0.77 -8.88 7.28
CA GLU A 105 -0.26 -9.66 8.40
C GLU A 105 -1.40 -10.12 9.30
N GLU A 106 -1.24 -11.29 9.92
CA GLU A 106 -2.27 -11.99 10.71
C GLU A 106 -3.59 -12.25 9.95
N CYS A 107 -3.56 -12.08 8.63
CA CYS A 107 -4.57 -12.53 7.69
C CYS A 107 -4.17 -13.93 7.17
N SER A 108 -5.12 -14.86 7.10
CA SER A 108 -4.86 -16.13 6.40
C SER A 108 -4.94 -15.90 4.89
N GLN A 109 -4.26 -16.73 4.10
CA GLN A 109 -4.29 -16.62 2.64
C GLN A 109 -5.73 -16.82 2.13
N GLU A 110 -6.45 -17.80 2.67
CA GLU A 110 -7.83 -18.10 2.27
C GLU A 110 -8.76 -16.90 2.53
N ARG A 111 -8.53 -16.17 3.62
CA ARG A 111 -9.29 -14.96 3.95
C ARG A 111 -8.92 -13.80 3.03
N ALA A 112 -7.63 -13.64 2.68
CA ALA A 112 -7.19 -12.64 1.70
C ALA A 112 -7.82 -12.92 0.33
N ASP A 113 -7.72 -14.15 -0.17
CA ASP A 113 -8.26 -14.59 -1.45
C ASP A 113 -9.79 -14.42 -1.52
N ALA A 114 -10.51 -14.85 -0.47
CA ALA A 114 -11.95 -14.66 -0.37
C ALA A 114 -12.36 -13.19 -0.38
N SER A 115 -11.56 -12.32 0.26
CA SER A 115 -11.78 -10.87 0.30
C SER A 115 -11.56 -10.24 -1.07
N VAL A 116 -10.49 -10.62 -1.76
CA VAL A 116 -10.23 -10.21 -3.15
C VAL A 116 -11.36 -10.68 -4.05
N GLY A 117 -11.73 -11.96 -4.01
CA GLY A 117 -12.84 -12.49 -4.82
C GLY A 117 -14.19 -11.85 -4.53
N ARG A 118 -14.42 -11.38 -3.29
CA ARG A 118 -15.61 -10.58 -2.94
C ARG A 118 -15.52 -9.15 -3.47
N LEU A 119 -14.34 -8.54 -3.42
CA LEU A 119 -14.07 -7.23 -3.98
C LEU A 119 -14.33 -7.23 -5.48
N LEU A 120 -13.79 -8.20 -6.24
CA LEU A 120 -13.94 -8.27 -7.70
C LEU A 120 -15.38 -8.40 -8.17
N ARG A 121 -16.24 -9.06 -7.38
CA ARG A 121 -17.68 -9.16 -7.68
C ARG A 121 -18.45 -7.86 -7.45
N LYS A 122 -17.88 -6.90 -6.73
CA LYS A 122 -18.55 -5.66 -6.30
C LYS A 122 -17.87 -4.39 -6.81
N ALA A 123 -16.59 -4.45 -7.13
CA ALA A 123 -15.78 -3.31 -7.51
C ALA A 123 -16.10 -2.91 -8.95
N ARG A 124 -16.66 -1.71 -9.11
CA ARG A 124 -16.81 -1.06 -10.42
C ARG A 124 -15.54 -0.32 -10.84
N ASP A 125 -14.67 -0.03 -9.88
CA ASP A 125 -13.52 0.85 -10.06
C ASP A 125 -12.24 0.10 -10.48
N VAL A 126 -12.24 -1.23 -10.43
CA VAL A 126 -11.10 -2.06 -10.85
C VAL A 126 -11.27 -2.39 -12.33
N THR A 127 -10.37 -1.87 -13.16
CA THR A 127 -10.40 -2.03 -14.61
C THR A 127 -9.68 -3.29 -15.08
N ARG A 128 -8.66 -3.73 -14.34
CA ARG A 128 -7.89 -4.93 -14.65
C ARG A 128 -7.43 -5.65 -13.39
N THR A 129 -7.40 -6.97 -13.49
CA THR A 129 -6.92 -7.87 -12.44
C THR A 129 -5.95 -8.86 -13.03
N ALA A 130 -4.81 -9.10 -12.37
CA ALA A 130 -3.85 -10.10 -12.80
C ALA A 130 -3.27 -10.85 -11.61
N TRP A 131 -3.14 -12.16 -11.76
CA TRP A 131 -2.35 -12.98 -10.84
C TRP A 131 -0.88 -12.82 -11.19
N THR A 132 -0.07 -12.43 -10.22
CA THR A 132 1.38 -12.29 -10.35
C THR A 132 2.06 -13.40 -9.55
N LYS A 133 3.37 -13.51 -9.68
CA LYS A 133 4.17 -14.44 -8.86
C LYS A 133 4.18 -14.08 -7.37
N SER A 134 3.82 -12.85 -7.00
CA SER A 134 3.83 -12.36 -5.62
C SER A 134 2.45 -12.12 -5.02
N GLY A 135 1.38 -12.31 -5.78
CA GLY A 135 0.01 -12.15 -5.31
C GLY A 135 -0.94 -11.63 -6.38
N VAL A 136 -1.89 -10.78 -6.01
CA VAL A 136 -2.94 -10.28 -6.90
C VAL A 136 -2.78 -8.80 -7.18
N LEU A 137 -2.58 -8.46 -8.45
CA LEU A 137 -2.61 -7.10 -8.95
C LEU A 137 -4.05 -6.66 -9.26
N LEU A 138 -4.43 -5.51 -8.72
CA LEU A 138 -5.67 -4.79 -8.98
C LEU A 138 -5.32 -3.43 -9.57
N GLU A 139 -5.70 -3.17 -10.82
CA GLU A 139 -5.47 -1.90 -11.50
C GLU A 139 -6.79 -1.11 -11.60
N THR A 140 -6.67 0.21 -11.47
CA THR A 140 -7.72 1.22 -11.70
C THR A 140 -7.24 2.16 -12.81
N ASP A 141 -8.04 3.16 -13.18
CA ASP A 141 -7.69 4.10 -14.27
C ASP A 141 -6.32 4.78 -14.11
N ASN A 142 -5.94 5.12 -12.88
CA ASN A 142 -4.74 5.92 -12.61
C ASN A 142 -3.88 5.39 -11.45
N GLY A 143 -4.23 4.27 -10.82
CA GLY A 143 -3.46 3.67 -9.73
C GLY A 143 -3.60 2.16 -9.67
N ARG A 144 -2.72 1.51 -8.91
CA ARG A 144 -2.72 0.05 -8.78
C ARG A 144 -2.34 -0.42 -7.38
N LEU A 145 -2.92 -1.54 -6.98
CA LEU A 145 -2.65 -2.21 -5.72
C LEU A 145 -2.24 -3.65 -6.01
N THR A 146 -1.10 -4.07 -5.47
CA THR A 146 -0.74 -5.49 -5.39
C THR A 146 -1.01 -5.98 -3.97
N VAL A 147 -1.94 -6.92 -3.81
CA VAL A 147 -2.13 -7.65 -2.55
C VAL A 147 -1.16 -8.83 -2.55
N LEU A 148 -0.17 -8.80 -1.67
CA LEU A 148 0.88 -9.81 -1.62
C LEU A 148 0.41 -11.10 -0.96
N ASP A 149 0.86 -12.23 -1.51
CA ASP A 149 0.67 -13.54 -0.92
C ASP A 149 1.41 -13.65 0.42
N LYS A 150 0.95 -14.56 1.27
CA LYS A 150 1.52 -14.77 2.60
C LYS A 150 3.02 -15.10 2.57
N ARG A 151 3.51 -15.75 1.51
CA ARG A 151 4.93 -16.11 1.37
C ARG A 151 5.80 -15.05 0.71
N SER A 152 5.19 -14.04 0.08
CA SER A 152 5.94 -13.02 -0.66
C SER A 152 6.32 -11.84 0.24
N TRP A 153 7.45 -11.23 -0.07
CA TRP A 153 7.90 -10.00 0.56
C TRP A 153 8.10 -8.87 -0.45
N PHE A 154 8.25 -7.66 0.07
CA PHE A 154 8.61 -6.49 -0.71
C PHE A 154 9.94 -6.71 -1.44
N GLY A 155 10.08 -6.14 -2.65
CA GLY A 155 11.31 -6.24 -3.44
C GLY A 155 11.60 -7.57 -4.16
N GLU A 156 10.81 -8.64 -3.99
CA GLU A 156 11.10 -9.96 -4.60
C GLU A 156 10.96 -10.04 -6.14
N HIS A 157 10.72 -8.93 -6.85
CA HIS A 157 10.47 -8.89 -8.30
C HIS A 157 11.36 -7.90 -9.08
N GLU A 158 12.67 -8.07 -8.99
CA GLU A 158 13.64 -7.48 -9.94
C GLU A 158 14.52 -8.53 -10.66
N ARG A 159 14.07 -9.77 -10.80
CA ARG A 159 14.76 -10.76 -11.65
C ARG A 159 13.79 -11.53 -12.53
N SER A 160 13.58 -11.00 -13.73
CA SER A 160 13.16 -11.75 -14.92
C SER A 160 14.22 -11.57 -15.99
#